data_AF-A0A398AEW5-F1
#
_entry.id   AF-A0A398AEW5-F1
#
_cell.length_a   1.000
_cell.length_b   1.000
_cell.length_c   1.000
_cell.angle_alpha   90.00
_cell.angle_beta   90.00
_cell.angle_gamma   90.00
#
_symmetry.space_group_name_H-M   'P 1'
#
loop_
_entity.id
_entity.type
_entity.pdbx_description
1 polymer ?
#
loop_
_entity_poly.entity_id
_entity_poly.type
_entity_poly.pdbx_seq_one_letter_code
_entity_poly.pdbx_strand_id
1 'polypeptide(L)'
;MVEQCTVLEVKVIEGHGTTIDVVLVNCVLHEGDQIVVCGLQGPIVTTIRALLTPHPMKELRVKGTYVHHKEIKAAQGIKITAQGLEHAIAGTALHVTEPDDDIEAMKEQAMEDMESVLSRIDKSGEGVYVQASTLGSLEALLEFLKSPAVKILISGIGIGLVHKTDIFNVHPSTFKFTERSL
;
A
#
# COMPACT_ATOMS: atom_id res chain seq x y z
N MET A 1 -2.85 -0.55 -23.68
CA MET A 1 -1.69 0.23 -23.16
C MET A 1 -1.62 -0.10 -21.68
N VAL A 2 -0.46 -0.46 -21.12
CA VAL A 2 -0.40 -0.80 -19.70
C VAL A 2 -0.47 0.49 -18.90
N GLU A 3 -1.61 0.75 -18.26
CA GLU A 3 -1.74 1.87 -17.35
C GLU A 3 -0.86 1.60 -16.12
N GLN A 4 0.04 2.53 -15.82
CA GLN A 4 0.90 2.42 -14.64
C GLN A 4 0.59 3.58 -13.70
N CYS A 5 -0.14 3.25 -12.64
CA CYS A 5 -0.34 4.09 -11.48
C CYS A 5 0.06 3.30 -10.23
N THR A 6 0.90 3.87 -9.38
CA THR A 6 1.40 3.20 -8.17
C THR A 6 1.07 4.02 -6.95
N VAL A 7 0.52 3.36 -5.92
CA VAL A 7 0.29 3.97 -4.61
C VAL A 7 1.61 4.12 -3.87
N LEU A 8 1.94 5.34 -3.46
CA LEU A 8 3.15 5.65 -2.69
C LEU A 8 2.90 5.71 -1.18
N GLU A 9 1.83 6.37 -0.77
CA GLU A 9 1.54 6.61 0.66
C GLU A 9 0.03 6.70 0.89
N VAL A 10 -0.42 6.23 2.05
CA VAL A 10 -1.78 6.47 2.57
C VAL A 10 -1.70 7.46 3.71
N LYS A 11 -2.45 8.55 3.63
CA LYS A 11 -2.33 9.68 4.57
C LYS A 11 -3.66 10.33 4.88
N VAL A 12 -3.90 10.59 6.16
CA VAL A 12 -5.04 11.40 6.62
C VAL A 12 -4.68 12.88 6.52
N ILE A 13 -5.54 13.66 5.86
CA ILE A 13 -5.36 15.09 5.66
C ILE A 13 -6.59 15.84 6.16
N GLU A 14 -6.33 16.88 6.96
CA GLU A 14 -7.35 17.81 7.45
C GLU A 14 -8.15 18.40 6.28
N GLY A 15 -9.48 18.28 6.33
CA GLY A 15 -10.39 18.75 5.27
C GLY A 15 -10.58 17.80 4.08
N HIS A 16 -9.73 16.78 3.90
CA HIS A 16 -9.83 15.83 2.78
C HIS A 16 -10.04 14.37 3.24
N GLY A 17 -9.92 14.07 4.53
CA GLY A 17 -10.02 12.71 5.05
C GLY A 17 -8.81 11.87 4.66
N THR A 18 -8.99 10.57 4.48
CA THR A 18 -7.93 9.71 3.98
C THR A 18 -7.68 9.95 2.49
N THR A 19 -6.41 10.10 2.14
CA THR A 19 -5.92 10.30 0.79
C THR A 19 -4.84 9.30 0.47
N ILE A 20 -4.63 9.03 -0.82
CA ILE A 20 -3.45 8.30 -1.29
C ILE A 20 -2.60 9.23 -2.15
N ASP A 21 -1.29 9.15 -1.96
CA ASP A 21 -0.32 9.72 -2.89
C ASP A 21 0.01 8.67 -3.94
N VAL A 22 -0.08 9.05 -5.21
CA VAL A 22 0.12 8.14 -6.34
C VAL A 22 1.05 8.77 -7.37
N VAL A 23 1.80 7.94 -8.08
CA VAL A 23 2.55 8.36 -9.27
C VAL A 23 1.86 7.82 -10.50
N LEU A 24 1.42 8.75 -11.35
CA LEU A 24 0.84 8.47 -12.66
C LEU A 24 1.94 8.44 -13.71
N VAL A 25 2.01 7.40 -14.55
CA VAL A 25 3.03 7.27 -15.61
C VAL A 25 2.45 7.31 -17.02
N ASN A 26 1.39 6.53 -17.30
CA ASN A 26 0.82 6.40 -18.64
C ASN A 26 -0.72 6.31 -18.63
N CYS A 27 -1.40 7.24 -17.98
CA CYS A 27 -2.86 7.35 -18.03
C CYS A 27 -3.33 8.79 -17.79
N VAL A 28 -4.64 9.01 -17.96
CA VAL A 28 -5.33 10.25 -17.63
C VAL A 28 -6.39 9.93 -16.61
N LEU A 29 -6.40 10.67 -15.50
CA LEU A 29 -7.41 10.52 -14.46
C LEU A 29 -8.38 11.69 -14.49
N HIS A 30 -9.65 11.41 -14.27
CA HIS A 30 -10.70 12.39 -14.10
C HIS A 30 -11.32 12.27 -12.70
N GLU A 31 -11.77 13.41 -12.19
CA GLU A 31 -12.68 13.40 -11.05
C GLU A 31 -13.96 12.65 -11.43
N GLY A 32 -14.34 11.65 -10.63
CA GLY A 32 -15.47 10.77 -10.92
C GLY A 32 -15.11 9.41 -11.53
N ASP A 33 -13.84 9.18 -11.91
CA ASP A 33 -13.41 7.86 -12.37
C ASP A 33 -13.52 6.82 -11.25
N GLN A 34 -13.92 5.61 -11.61
CA GLN A 34 -13.86 4.46 -10.70
C GLN A 34 -12.45 3.86 -10.76
N ILE A 35 -11.92 3.51 -9.59
CA ILE A 35 -10.60 2.93 -9.42
C ILE A 35 -10.68 1.66 -8.58
N VAL A 36 -9.74 0.76 -8.84
CA VAL A 36 -9.51 -0.47 -8.07
C VAL A 36 -8.11 -0.42 -7.49
N VAL A 37 -7.98 -0.59 -6.18
CA VAL A 37 -6.68 -0.61 -5.48
C VAL A 37 -6.58 -1.81 -4.55
N CYS A 38 -5.36 -2.27 -4.32
CA CYS A 38 -5.07 -3.29 -3.32
C CYS A 38 -5.39 -2.77 -1.91
N GLY A 39 -6.10 -3.56 -1.11
CA GLY A 39 -6.40 -3.23 0.28
C GLY A 39 -6.09 -4.37 1.24
N LEU A 40 -5.83 -4.03 2.50
CA LEU A 40 -5.51 -4.99 3.57
C LEU A 40 -6.63 -6.03 3.82
N GLN A 41 -7.88 -5.66 3.52
CA GLN A 41 -9.07 -6.51 3.72
C GLN A 41 -9.62 -7.05 2.39
N GLY A 42 -8.82 -6.98 1.33
CA GLY A 42 -9.23 -7.27 -0.04
C GLY A 42 -9.23 -6.03 -0.93
N PRO A 43 -9.56 -6.20 -2.22
CA PRO A 43 -9.52 -5.11 -3.19
C PRO A 43 -10.59 -4.05 -2.87
N ILE A 44 -10.22 -2.78 -3.04
CA ILE A 44 -11.07 -1.63 -2.79
C ILE A 44 -11.49 -1.07 -4.15
N VAL A 45 -12.80 -1.14 -4.44
CA VAL A 45 -13.41 -0.47 -5.60
C VAL A 45 -14.06 0.81 -5.11
N THR A 46 -13.66 1.96 -5.66
CA THR A 46 -14.12 3.27 -5.18
C THR A 46 -14.10 4.31 -6.28
N THR A 47 -14.76 5.45 -6.07
CA THR A 47 -14.82 6.54 -7.05
C THR A 47 -13.98 7.73 -6.58
N ILE A 48 -13.17 8.28 -7.48
CA ILE A 48 -12.36 9.47 -7.24
C ILE A 48 -13.27 10.65 -6.94
N ARG A 49 -13.11 11.24 -5.75
CA ARG A 49 -13.83 12.45 -5.33
C ARG A 49 -13.09 13.73 -5.67
N ALA A 50 -11.76 13.68 -5.61
CA ALA A 50 -10.91 14.82 -5.92
C ALA A 50 -9.52 14.35 -6.35
N LEU A 51 -8.98 15.04 -7.36
CA LEU A 51 -7.58 14.98 -7.76
C LEU A 51 -6.88 16.24 -7.25
N LEU A 52 -5.78 16.06 -6.52
CA LEU A 52 -5.10 17.13 -5.80
C LEU A 52 -3.62 17.17 -6.16
N THR A 53 -3.07 18.38 -6.35
CA THR A 53 -1.61 18.60 -6.38
C THR A 53 -1.20 19.59 -5.29
N PRO A 54 0.02 19.49 -4.76
CA PRO A 54 0.56 20.55 -3.91
C PRO A 54 0.62 21.87 -4.71
N HIS A 55 0.46 23.00 -4.02
CA HIS A 55 0.59 24.31 -4.65
C HIS A 55 2.01 24.48 -5.21
N PRO A 56 2.19 24.92 -6.46
CA PRO A 56 3.52 25.22 -7.00
C PRO A 56 4.26 26.17 -6.06
N MET A 57 5.52 25.83 -5.75
CA MET A 57 6.44 26.56 -4.86
C MET A 57 6.15 26.52 -3.35
N LYS A 58 5.29 25.62 -2.85
CA LYS A 58 5.19 25.33 -1.40
C LYS A 58 5.70 23.94 -1.05
N GLU A 59 6.48 23.88 0.01
CA GLU A 59 6.93 22.63 0.62
C GLU A 59 5.77 21.77 1.11
N LEU A 60 5.83 20.45 0.89
CA LEU A 60 4.85 19.48 1.40
C LEU A 60 4.70 19.49 2.94
N ARG A 61 5.70 20.01 3.65
CA ARG A 61 5.75 20.09 5.13
C ARG A 61 5.01 21.31 5.69
N VAL A 62 4.71 22.32 4.88
CA VAL A 62 3.94 23.51 5.29
C VAL A 62 2.46 23.20 5.04
N LYS A 63 1.56 23.51 5.98
CA LYS A 63 0.10 23.45 5.75
C LYS A 63 -0.25 24.30 4.52
N GLY A 64 -0.28 23.67 3.36
CA GLY A 64 -0.48 24.29 2.06
C GLY A 64 -1.88 23.97 1.55
N THR A 65 -2.47 24.91 0.85
CA THR A 65 -3.72 24.70 0.11
C THR A 65 -3.46 23.77 -1.07
N TYR A 66 -4.22 22.69 -1.18
CA TYR A 66 -4.18 21.81 -2.35
C TYR A 66 -4.90 22.46 -3.54
N VAL A 67 -4.39 22.21 -4.75
CA VAL A 67 -5.06 22.62 -5.99
C VAL A 67 -5.90 21.44 -6.47
N HIS A 68 -7.20 21.69 -6.69
CA HIS A 68 -8.13 20.71 -7.23
C HIS A 68 -8.07 20.69 -8.75
N HIS A 69 -8.12 19.49 -9.32
CA HIS A 69 -8.13 19.26 -10.77
C HIS A 69 -9.34 18.43 -11.18
N LYS A 70 -9.90 18.74 -12.35
CA LYS A 70 -10.92 17.91 -12.99
C LYS A 70 -10.32 16.75 -13.78
N GLU A 71 -9.10 16.95 -14.28
CA GLU A 71 -8.36 16.00 -15.08
C GLU A 71 -6.87 16.16 -14.78
N ILE A 72 -6.13 15.06 -14.70
CA ILE A 72 -4.67 15.04 -14.62
C ILE A 72 -4.13 14.07 -15.66
N LYS A 73 -3.16 14.54 -16.46
CA LYS A 73 -2.41 13.71 -17.40
C LYS A 73 -1.08 13.30 -16.82
N ALA A 74 -0.68 12.06 -17.07
CA ALA A 74 0.63 11.57 -16.71
C ALA A 74 1.77 12.31 -17.47
N ALA A 75 3.01 12.31 -16.98
CA ALA A 75 3.49 11.72 -15.73
C ALA A 75 3.53 12.74 -14.58
N GLN A 76 2.85 12.46 -13.48
CA GLN A 76 2.77 13.36 -12.32
C GLN A 76 2.49 12.62 -11.01
N GLY A 77 3.11 13.08 -9.92
CA GLY A 77 2.76 12.69 -8.57
C GLY A 77 1.57 13.50 -8.08
N ILE A 78 0.49 12.82 -7.71
CA ILE A 78 -0.77 13.45 -7.32
C ILE A 78 -1.32 12.81 -6.07
N LYS A 79 -2.31 13.48 -5.49
CA LYS A 79 -3.07 12.99 -4.35
C LYS A 79 -4.51 12.75 -4.75
N ILE A 80 -5.04 11.58 -4.39
CA ILE A 80 -6.41 11.18 -4.67
C ILE A 80 -7.18 11.09 -3.35
N THR A 81 -8.40 11.63 -3.34
CA THR A 81 -9.38 11.39 -2.28
C THR A 81 -10.48 10.48 -2.80
N ALA A 82 -10.79 9.41 -2.07
CA ALA A 82 -11.94 8.53 -2.32
C ALA A 82 -12.38 7.86 -0.99
N GLN A 83 -13.49 7.11 -1.00
CA GLN A 83 -13.91 6.34 0.18
C GLN A 83 -13.11 5.04 0.31
N GLY A 84 -12.85 4.61 1.54
CA GLY A 84 -12.29 3.28 1.83
C GLY A 84 -10.77 3.16 1.67
N LEU A 85 -10.08 4.27 1.36
CA LEU A 85 -8.63 4.27 1.09
C LEU A 85 -7.77 4.09 2.35
N GLU A 86 -8.34 4.11 3.55
CA GLU A 86 -7.64 3.87 4.83
C GLU A 86 -6.96 2.51 4.93
N HIS A 87 -7.40 1.56 4.11
CA HIS A 87 -6.85 0.22 4.07
C HIS A 87 -6.06 -0.06 2.80
N ALA A 88 -5.84 0.94 1.93
CA ALA A 88 -5.03 0.79 0.73
C ALA A 88 -3.58 0.40 1.09
N ILE A 89 -2.94 -0.38 0.23
CA ILE A 89 -1.55 -0.81 0.44
C ILE A 89 -0.62 0.07 -0.39
N ALA A 90 0.34 0.71 0.27
CA ALA A 90 1.40 1.42 -0.42
C ALA A 90 2.36 0.44 -1.12
N GLY A 91 2.75 0.76 -2.34
CA GLY A 91 3.61 -0.04 -3.20
C GLY A 91 2.88 -0.91 -4.22
N THR A 92 1.54 -0.91 -4.23
CA THR A 92 0.74 -1.68 -5.21
C THR A 92 0.24 -0.81 -6.35
N ALA A 93 -0.19 -1.47 -7.42
CA ALA A 93 -0.87 -0.83 -8.53
C ALA A 93 -2.24 -0.21 -8.13
N LEU A 94 -2.61 0.84 -8.85
CA LEU A 94 -3.95 1.41 -8.93
C LEU A 94 -4.43 1.26 -10.37
N HIS A 95 -5.63 0.72 -10.54
CA HIS A 95 -6.25 0.53 -11.85
C HIS A 95 -7.44 1.48 -12.00
N VAL A 96 -7.59 2.07 -13.18
CA VAL A 96 -8.74 2.91 -13.55
C VAL A 96 -9.70 2.05 -14.34
N THR A 97 -10.98 2.12 -14.01
CA THR A 97 -12.02 1.33 -14.65
C THR A 97 -12.62 2.09 -15.83
N GLU A 98 -12.65 1.45 -16.99
CA GLU A 98 -13.40 1.86 -18.17
C GLU A 98 -14.80 1.20 -18.21
N PRO A 99 -15.79 1.75 -18.95
CA PRO A 99 -17.16 1.25 -18.97
C PRO A 99 -17.33 -0.23 -19.36
N ASP A 100 -16.40 -0.79 -20.14
CA ASP A 100 -16.44 -2.16 -20.65
C ASP A 100 -15.51 -3.13 -19.88
N ASP A 101 -14.87 -2.65 -18.80
CA ASP A 101 -13.94 -3.45 -18.01
C ASP A 101 -14.65 -4.48 -17.12
N ASP A 102 -14.01 -5.65 -16.96
CA ASP A 102 -14.42 -6.65 -15.98
C ASP A 102 -13.85 -6.32 -14.59
N ILE A 103 -14.71 -5.78 -13.74
CA ILE A 103 -14.37 -5.40 -12.35
C ILE A 103 -13.80 -6.57 -11.55
N GLU A 104 -14.28 -7.80 -11.76
CA GLU A 104 -13.77 -8.94 -10.99
C GLU A 104 -12.35 -9.29 -11.42
N ALA A 105 -12.06 -9.26 -12.73
CA ALA A 105 -10.69 -9.42 -13.22
C ALA A 105 -9.76 -8.31 -12.72
N MET A 106 -10.24 -7.05 -12.67
CA MET A 106 -9.45 -5.94 -12.13
C MET A 106 -9.17 -6.08 -10.63
N LYS A 107 -10.12 -6.62 -9.86
CA LYS A 107 -9.93 -6.93 -8.43
C LYS A 107 -8.84 -7.98 -8.22
N GLU A 108 -8.82 -9.02 -9.05
CA GLU A 108 -7.76 -10.04 -9.03
C GLU A 108 -6.41 -9.40 -9.36
N GLN A 109 -6.33 -8.62 -10.44
CA GLN A 109 -5.11 -7.91 -10.85
C GLN A 109 -4.58 -6.99 -9.75
N ALA A 110 -5.45 -6.23 -9.09
CA ALA A 110 -5.06 -5.33 -8.01
C ALA A 110 -4.44 -6.07 -6.80
N MET A 111 -4.70 -7.36 -6.64
CA MET A 111 -4.18 -8.18 -5.53
C MET A 111 -2.91 -8.97 -5.91
N GLU A 112 -2.55 -9.07 -7.19
CA GLU A 112 -1.42 -9.88 -7.68
C GLU A 112 -0.09 -9.55 -6.98
N ASP A 113 0.21 -8.26 -6.78
CA ASP A 113 1.43 -7.80 -6.11
C ASP A 113 1.53 -8.39 -4.68
N MET A 114 0.43 -8.32 -3.93
CA MET A 114 0.34 -8.81 -2.56
C MET A 114 0.42 -10.34 -2.51
N GLU A 115 -0.28 -11.03 -3.40
CA GLU A 115 -0.28 -12.49 -3.50
C GLU A 115 1.10 -13.03 -3.88
N SER A 116 1.78 -12.38 -4.82
CA SER A 116 3.16 -12.68 -5.20
C SER A 116 4.10 -12.64 -3.99
N VAL A 117 4.01 -11.61 -3.15
CA VAL A 117 4.82 -11.52 -1.92
C VAL A 117 4.44 -12.61 -0.92
N LEU A 118 3.14 -12.85 -0.69
CA LEU A 118 2.64 -13.86 0.24
C LEU A 118 3.06 -15.28 -0.14
N SER A 119 3.06 -15.60 -1.45
CA SER A 119 3.39 -16.93 -1.97
C SER A 119 4.83 -17.35 -1.67
N ARG A 120 5.73 -16.38 -1.46
CA ARG A 120 7.15 -16.63 -1.18
C ARG A 120 7.41 -16.99 0.28
N ILE A 121 6.41 -16.93 1.15
CA ILE A 121 6.58 -17.05 2.60
C ILE A 121 6.06 -18.41 3.07
N ASP A 122 6.97 -19.24 3.54
CA ASP A 122 6.61 -20.47 4.25
C ASP A 122 6.18 -20.10 5.67
N LYS A 123 4.87 -20.15 5.93
CA LYS A 123 4.29 -19.85 7.26
C LYS A 123 4.35 -21.06 8.21
N SER A 124 5.04 -22.14 7.84
CA SER A 124 5.17 -23.33 8.69
C SER A 124 6.42 -23.22 9.59
N GLY A 125 6.22 -23.37 10.90
CA GLY A 125 7.29 -23.45 11.89
C GLY A 125 7.53 -22.20 12.75
N GLU A 126 8.63 -22.22 13.51
CA GLU A 126 9.06 -21.09 14.35
C GLU A 126 9.91 -20.10 13.55
N GLY A 127 9.63 -18.81 13.70
CA GLY A 127 10.32 -17.75 12.96
C GLY A 127 9.89 -16.35 13.40
N VAL A 128 10.48 -15.34 12.78
CA VAL A 128 10.16 -13.93 13.07
C VAL A 128 8.88 -13.49 12.38
N TYR A 129 8.13 -12.61 13.04
CA TYR A 129 7.03 -11.88 12.42
C TYR A 129 7.55 -10.56 11.84
N VAL A 130 7.30 -10.30 10.57
CA VAL A 130 7.82 -9.13 9.86
C VAL A 130 6.71 -8.12 9.59
N GLN A 131 6.79 -6.95 10.21
CA GLN A 131 5.90 -5.83 9.91
C GLN A 131 6.63 -4.79 9.05
N ALA A 132 5.98 -4.29 8.02
CA ALA A 132 6.49 -3.18 7.19
C ALA A 132 5.41 -2.15 6.86
N SER A 133 5.82 -0.94 6.47
CA SER A 133 4.91 0.15 6.12
C SER A 133 4.38 0.09 4.68
N THR A 134 5.11 -0.56 3.78
CA THR A 134 4.80 -0.66 2.35
C THR A 134 5.09 -2.06 1.84
N LEU A 135 4.48 -2.47 0.73
CA LEU A 135 4.75 -3.76 0.12
C LEU A 135 6.22 -3.88 -0.35
N GLY A 136 6.78 -2.83 -0.93
CA GLY A 136 8.17 -2.83 -1.39
C GLY A 136 9.19 -2.98 -0.26
N SER A 137 8.97 -2.31 0.88
CA SER A 137 9.85 -2.48 2.05
C SER A 137 9.68 -3.86 2.71
N LEU A 138 8.48 -4.43 2.68
CA LEU A 138 8.24 -5.80 3.10
C LEU A 138 9.03 -6.78 2.24
N GLU A 139 8.91 -6.69 0.92
CA GLU A 139 9.59 -7.59 -0.03
C GLU A 139 11.11 -7.56 0.17
N ALA A 140 11.70 -6.36 0.22
CA ALA A 140 13.13 -6.19 0.43
C ALA A 140 13.62 -6.80 1.75
N LEU A 141 12.85 -6.64 2.84
CA LEU A 141 13.19 -7.20 4.14
C LEU A 141 13.09 -8.73 4.13
N LEU A 142 12.05 -9.29 3.50
CA LEU A 142 11.90 -10.75 3.37
C LEU A 142 13.03 -11.37 2.54
N GLU A 143 13.45 -10.70 1.45
CA GLU A 143 14.59 -11.14 0.65
C GLU A 143 15.89 -11.11 1.46
N PHE A 144 16.13 -10.03 2.21
CA PHE A 144 17.30 -9.92 3.07
C PHE A 144 17.35 -11.03 4.13
N LEU A 145 16.24 -11.30 4.82
CA LEU A 145 16.16 -12.33 5.86
C LEU A 145 16.40 -13.75 5.32
N LYS A 146 15.94 -14.01 4.09
CA LYS A 146 16.16 -15.30 3.40
C LYS A 146 17.56 -15.44 2.80
N SER A 147 18.31 -14.36 2.69
CA SER A 147 19.63 -14.38 2.08
C SER A 147 20.55 -15.41 2.76
N PRO A 148 21.51 -16.01 2.02
CA PRO A 148 22.44 -16.98 2.59
C PRO A 148 23.28 -16.48 3.77
N ALA A 149 23.43 -15.15 3.89
CA ALA A 149 24.17 -14.51 4.97
C ALA A 149 23.36 -14.42 6.28
N VAL A 150 22.02 -14.38 6.20
CA VAL A 150 21.13 -14.15 7.36
C VAL A 150 20.38 -15.42 7.77
N LYS A 151 19.70 -16.09 6.82
CA LYS A 151 18.98 -17.36 7.01
C LYS A 151 18.00 -17.37 8.20
N ILE A 152 17.22 -16.30 8.36
CA ILE A 152 16.18 -16.21 9.39
C ILE A 152 14.85 -16.69 8.80
N LEU A 153 14.19 -17.62 9.49
CA LEU A 153 12.84 -18.10 9.13
C LEU A 153 11.79 -17.04 9.48
N ILE A 154 10.76 -16.93 8.65
CA ILE A 154 9.66 -15.97 8.79
C ILE A 154 8.40 -16.75 9.12
N SER A 155 7.76 -16.48 10.26
CA SER A 155 6.52 -17.15 10.69
C SER A 155 5.26 -16.38 10.31
N GLY A 156 5.38 -15.09 10.04
CA GLY A 156 4.26 -14.24 9.68
C GLY A 156 4.68 -12.89 9.14
N ILE A 157 3.73 -12.20 8.51
CA ILE A 157 3.92 -10.85 7.98
C ILE A 157 2.70 -9.98 8.21
N GLY A 158 2.92 -8.67 8.25
CA GLY A 158 1.88 -7.66 8.23
C GLY A 158 2.34 -6.38 7.55
N ILE A 159 1.37 -5.63 7.03
CA ILE A 159 1.58 -4.32 6.40
C ILE A 159 0.78 -3.27 7.17
N GLY A 160 1.40 -2.12 7.38
CA GLY A 160 0.80 -0.98 8.08
C GLY A 160 1.23 -0.89 9.54
N LEU A 161 0.38 -0.30 10.38
CA LEU A 161 0.67 -0.13 11.80
C LEU A 161 0.62 -1.48 12.54
N VAL A 162 1.41 -1.59 13.62
CA VAL A 162 1.34 -2.76 14.50
C VAL A 162 0.11 -2.65 15.39
N HIS A 163 -0.76 -3.64 15.31
CA HIS A 163 -1.93 -3.80 16.17
C HIS A 163 -1.70 -4.87 17.24
N LYS A 164 -2.54 -4.87 18.27
CA LYS A 164 -2.48 -5.86 19.35
C LYS A 164 -2.66 -7.30 18.82
N THR A 165 -3.46 -7.48 17.78
CA THR A 165 -3.65 -8.76 17.07
C THR A 165 -2.36 -9.29 16.48
N ASP A 166 -1.51 -8.41 15.95
CA ASP A 166 -0.25 -8.80 15.33
C ASP A 166 0.73 -9.36 16.38
N ILE A 167 0.70 -8.79 17.59
CA ILE A 167 1.46 -9.29 18.75
C ILE A 167 0.98 -10.70 19.16
N PHE A 168 -0.33 -10.94 19.16
CA PHE A 168 -0.88 -12.27 19.47
C PHE A 168 -0.57 -13.32 18.39
N ASN A 169 -0.41 -12.88 17.15
CA ASN A 169 -0.04 -13.75 16.03
C ASN A 169 1.46 -14.14 16.06
N VAL A 170 2.29 -13.49 16.89
CA VAL A 170 3.66 -13.92 17.13
C VAL A 170 3.66 -15.15 18.03
N HIS A 171 4.28 -16.24 17.58
CA HIS A 171 4.38 -17.46 18.38
C HIS A 171 5.07 -17.15 19.74
N PRO A 172 4.54 -17.64 20.88
CA PRO A 172 5.03 -17.30 22.23
C PRO A 172 6.52 -17.60 22.49
N SER A 173 7.14 -18.46 21.68
CA SER A 173 8.55 -18.85 21.83
C SER A 173 9.56 -17.77 21.42
N THR A 174 9.11 -16.62 20.88
CA THR A 174 9.99 -15.51 20.45
C THR A 174 10.40 -14.58 21.60
N PHE A 175 9.75 -14.62 22.76
CA PHE A 175 10.26 -13.95 23.97
C PHE A 175 11.20 -14.87 24.75
N LYS A 176 12.44 -15.04 24.27
CA LYS A 176 13.54 -15.47 25.13
C LYS A 176 14.25 -14.24 25.68
N PHE A 177 13.79 -13.74 26.83
CA PHE A 177 14.71 -13.05 27.73
C PHE A 177 15.72 -14.10 28.20
N THR A 178 16.90 -14.12 27.61
CA THR A 178 18.05 -14.69 28.32
C THR A 178 18.34 -13.75 29.48
N GLU A 179 17.77 -14.02 30.65
CA GLU A 179 18.41 -13.62 31.89
C GLU A 179 19.78 -14.30 31.91
N ARG A 180 20.81 -13.56 31.48
CA ARG A 180 22.17 -13.84 31.93
C ARG A 180 22.26 -13.29 33.34
N SER A 181 22.36 -14.21 34.27
CA SER A 181 22.68 -14.04 35.68
C SER A 181 23.84 -13.05 35.88
N LEU A 182 23.69 -12.16 36.84
CA LEU A 182 24.78 -11.71 37.70
C LEU A 182 24.63 -12.39 39.05
#